data_AF-A0AAN0T5A9-F1
#
_entry.id   AF-A0AAN0T5A9-F1
#
_cell.length_a   1.000
_cell.length_b   1.000
_cell.length_c   1.000
_cell.angle_alpha   90.00
_cell.angle_beta   90.00
_cell.angle_gamma   90.00
#
_symmetry.space_group_name_H-M   'P 1'
#
loop_
_entity.id
_entity.type
_entity.pdbx_description
1 polymer ?
#
loop_
_entity_poly.entity_id
_entity_poly.type
_entity_poly.pdbx_seq_one_letter_code
_entity_poly.pdbx_strand_id
1 'polypeptide(L)'
;MEKPTNYKSPVAALLWSFALPGFGQFYNGDYLLGFLFMALELTINHQSRLNLAIIYAFQENFENGHHVINYEWGMFYPSVLCFCLWQAFNRAKEINWHLEQKGISPPKKKASLTGILFGLVVGMNFGFYWHHFFFYEKFRMLRFLDIPVMNAFVFGLIFALWVMESKKFFVRRKK
;
A
#
# COMPACT_ATOMS: atom_id res chain seq x y z
N MET A 1 -15.78 5.15 23.25
CA MET A 1 -15.54 5.03 21.80
C MET A 1 -16.85 4.63 21.12
N GLU A 2 -17.34 5.43 20.18
CA GLU A 2 -18.52 5.07 19.38
C GLU A 2 -18.27 3.76 18.62
N LYS A 3 -19.22 2.83 18.67
CA LYS A 3 -19.11 1.56 17.94
C LYS A 3 -19.32 1.83 16.45
N PRO A 4 -18.54 1.23 15.54
CA PRO A 4 -18.69 1.44 14.11
C PRO A 4 -20.11 1.07 13.65
N THR A 5 -20.70 1.92 12.82
CA THR A 5 -22.06 1.78 12.25
C THR A 5 -22.05 1.28 10.80
N ASN A 6 -20.87 1.21 10.18
CA ASN A 6 -20.70 0.92 8.76
C ASN A 6 -19.82 -0.31 8.54
N TYR A 7 -20.18 -1.12 7.54
CA TYR A 7 -19.38 -2.24 7.08
C TYR A 7 -18.01 -1.79 6.58
N LYS A 8 -16.99 -2.60 6.88
CA LYS A 8 -15.61 -2.44 6.45
C LYS A 8 -15.25 -3.50 5.43
N SER A 9 -14.50 -3.13 4.41
CA SER A 9 -13.95 -4.11 3.45
C SER A 9 -12.64 -4.68 4.01
N PRO A 10 -12.55 -5.98 4.33
CA PRO A 10 -11.32 -6.56 4.86
C PRO A 10 -10.15 -6.46 3.88
N VAL A 11 -10.43 -6.59 2.58
CA VAL A 11 -9.44 -6.41 1.51
C VAL A 11 -8.94 -4.96 1.49
N ALA A 12 -9.82 -3.98 1.71
CA ALA A 12 -9.40 -2.58 1.80
C ALA A 12 -8.47 -2.36 3.00
N ALA A 13 -8.83 -2.89 4.16
CA ALA A 13 -8.00 -2.78 5.37
C ALA A 13 -6.59 -3.39 5.16
N LEU A 14 -6.53 -4.53 4.46
CA LEU A 14 -5.27 -5.19 4.09
C LEU A 14 -4.44 -4.34 3.14
N LEU A 15 -5.03 -3.87 2.04
CA LEU A 15 -4.34 -3.03 1.05
C LEU A 15 -3.83 -1.73 1.68
N TRP A 16 -4.62 -1.10 2.56
CA TRP A 16 -4.17 0.08 3.29
C TRP A 16 -2.99 -0.22 4.22
N SER A 17 -3.00 -1.36 4.92
CA SER A 17 -1.87 -1.78 5.77
C SER A 17 -0.62 -2.14 4.96
N PHE A 18 -0.79 -2.62 3.74
CA PHE A 18 0.33 -2.90 2.84
C PHE A 18 0.95 -1.61 2.29
N ALA A 19 0.13 -0.59 2.00
CA ALA A 19 0.63 0.72 1.56
C ALA A 19 1.47 1.39 2.66
N LEU A 20 1.00 1.32 3.90
CA LEU A 20 1.75 1.77 5.08
C LEU A 20 1.18 1.08 6.33
N PRO A 21 1.99 0.36 7.11
CA PRO A 21 1.58 -0.16 8.41
C PRO A 21 0.94 0.93 9.28
N GLY A 22 -0.23 0.62 9.85
CA GLY A 22 -1.06 1.57 10.62
C GLY A 22 -2.26 2.13 9.86
N PHE A 23 -2.22 2.23 8.53
CA PHE A 23 -3.35 2.78 7.75
C PHE A 23 -4.59 1.87 7.76
N GLY A 24 -4.43 0.55 7.77
CA GLY A 24 -5.57 -0.36 7.91
C GLY A 24 -6.26 -0.26 9.28
N GLN A 25 -5.49 0.02 10.33
CA GLN A 25 -6.01 0.26 11.68
C GLN A 25 -6.80 1.57 11.72
N PHE A 26 -6.28 2.64 11.11
CA PHE A 26 -7.04 3.88 10.92
C PHE A 26 -8.32 3.67 10.12
N TYR A 27 -8.27 2.88 9.04
CA TYR A 27 -9.44 2.53 8.26
C TYR A 27 -10.52 1.83 9.12
N ASN A 28 -10.11 1.00 10.08
CA ASN A 28 -11.01 0.31 11.01
C ASN A 28 -11.47 1.17 12.20
N GLY A 29 -10.82 2.32 12.45
CA GLY A 29 -11.09 3.21 13.58
C GLY A 29 -10.27 2.90 14.83
N ASP A 30 -9.29 2.00 14.76
CA ASP A 30 -8.39 1.68 15.87
C ASP A 30 -7.20 2.66 15.89
N TYR A 31 -7.47 3.94 16.19
CA TYR A 31 -6.49 5.02 16.03
C TYR A 31 -5.21 4.86 16.85
N LEU A 32 -5.33 4.38 18.09
CA LEU A 32 -4.15 4.18 18.94
C LEU A 32 -3.19 3.14 18.34
N LEU A 33 -3.74 2.01 17.87
CA LEU A 33 -2.95 0.97 17.20
C LEU A 33 -2.41 1.46 15.85
N GLY A 34 -3.20 2.23 15.10
CA GLY A 34 -2.75 2.83 13.84
C GLY A 34 -1.55 3.75 14.02
N PHE A 35 -1.59 4.61 15.05
CA PHE A 35 -0.46 5.47 15.39
C PHE A 35 0.76 4.67 15.83
N LEU A 36 0.57 3.66 16.69
CA LEU A 36 1.66 2.80 17.17
C LEU A 36 2.38 2.09 16.00
N PHE A 37 1.64 1.48 15.09
CA PHE A 37 2.23 0.80 13.94
C PHE A 37 2.91 1.74 12.97
N MET A 38 2.35 2.93 12.75
CA MET A 38 3.01 3.95 11.93
C MET A 38 4.32 4.43 12.56
N ALA A 39 4.33 4.71 13.86
CA ALA A 39 5.55 5.10 14.56
C ALA A 39 6.60 3.99 14.52
N LEU A 40 6.17 2.74 14.71
CA LEU A 40 7.06 1.57 14.64
C LEU A 40 7.63 1.38 13.23
N GLU A 41 6.81 1.53 12.19
CA GLU A 41 7.22 1.47 10.79
C GLU A 41 8.29 2.51 10.47
N LEU A 42 8.03 3.78 10.82
CA LEU A 42 9.00 4.86 10.61
C LEU A 42 10.31 4.61 11.37
N THR A 43 10.21 4.10 12.60
CA THR A 43 11.38 3.77 13.43
C THR A 43 12.20 2.65 12.80
N ILE A 44 11.56 1.53 12.45
CA ILE A 44 12.24 0.38 11.83
C ILE A 44 12.86 0.80 10.50
N ASN A 45 12.11 1.50 9.64
CA ASN A 45 12.62 1.96 8.35
C ASN A 45 13.87 2.84 8.49
N HIS A 46 13.83 3.78 9.43
CA HIS A 46 14.95 4.68 9.70
C HIS A 46 16.16 3.92 10.27
N GLN A 47 15.97 3.13 11.33
CA GLN A 47 17.05 2.42 12.02
C GLN A 47 17.70 1.33 11.16
N SER A 48 16.89 0.64 10.34
CA SER A 48 17.39 -0.37 9.39
C SER A 48 18.05 0.23 8.16
N ARG A 49 17.84 1.53 7.88
CA ARG A 49 18.23 2.18 6.61
C ARG A 49 17.64 1.47 5.39
N LEU A 50 16.46 0.85 5.55
CA LEU A 50 15.84 0.01 4.53
C LEU A 50 15.60 0.75 3.21
N ASN A 51 15.08 1.98 3.25
CA ASN A 51 14.84 2.76 2.04
C ASN A 51 16.14 3.01 1.25
N LEU A 52 17.26 3.24 1.93
CA LEU A 52 18.55 3.44 1.27
C LEU A 52 19.07 2.14 0.66
N ALA A 53 18.93 1.02 1.36
CA ALA A 53 19.27 -0.29 0.83
C ALA A 53 18.44 -0.65 -0.42
N ILE A 54 17.15 -0.31 -0.43
CA ILE A 54 16.27 -0.46 -1.59
C ILE A 54 16.73 0.41 -2.77
N ILE A 55 17.15 1.66 -2.53
CA ILE A 55 17.71 2.53 -3.57
C ILE A 55 18.95 1.90 -4.21
N TYR A 56 19.88 1.36 -3.40
CA TYR A 56 21.05 0.66 -3.94
C TYR A 56 20.69 -0.61 -4.71
N ALA A 57 19.72 -1.40 -4.22
CA ALA A 57 19.23 -2.57 -4.93
C ALA A 57 18.60 -2.21 -6.28
N PHE A 58 17.90 -1.07 -6.34
CA PHE A 58 17.41 -0.54 -7.60
C PHE A 58 18.58 -0.14 -8.53
N GLN A 59 19.63 0.51 -8.03
CA GLN A 59 20.82 0.82 -8.84
C GLN A 59 21.69 -0.39 -9.22
N GLU A 60 21.20 -1.62 -9.01
CA GLU A 60 21.93 -2.88 -9.20
C GLU A 60 23.23 -2.97 -8.37
N ASN A 61 23.35 -2.12 -7.35
CA ASN A 61 24.52 -2.03 -6.47
C ASN A 61 24.28 -2.77 -5.16
N PHE A 62 24.15 -4.09 -5.26
CA PHE A 62 23.77 -4.94 -4.12
C PHE A 62 24.81 -4.94 -2.99
N GLU A 63 26.11 -4.84 -3.31
CA GLU A 63 27.16 -4.77 -2.28
C GLU A 63 26.96 -3.57 -1.35
N ASN A 64 26.80 -2.36 -1.92
CA ASN A 64 26.54 -1.18 -1.10
C ASN A 64 25.20 -1.30 -0.36
N GLY A 65 24.17 -1.90 -0.97
CA GLY A 65 22.92 -2.21 -0.32
C GLY A 65 23.08 -3.06 0.95
N HIS A 66 23.90 -4.12 0.88
CA HIS A 66 24.23 -4.99 2.01
C HIS A 66 25.08 -4.29 3.07
N HIS A 67 25.97 -3.38 2.69
CA HIS A 67 26.79 -2.63 3.63
C HIS A 67 26.01 -1.54 4.39
N VAL A 68 25.00 -0.93 3.77
CA VAL A 68 24.25 0.16 4.43
C VAL A 68 23.11 -0.32 5.30
N ILE A 69 22.51 -1.48 5.01
CA ILE A 69 21.37 -1.98 5.77
C ILE A 69 21.79 -2.46 7.16
N ASN A 70 21.05 -2.05 8.19
CA ASN A 70 21.15 -2.67 9.50
C ASN A 70 20.16 -3.84 9.58
N TYR A 71 20.69 -5.06 9.52
CA TYR A 71 19.90 -6.29 9.52
C TYR A 71 19.13 -6.56 10.82
N GLU A 72 19.68 -6.16 11.97
CA GLU A 72 19.04 -6.37 13.27
C GLU A 72 17.69 -5.67 13.31
N TRP A 73 17.66 -4.42 12.84
CA TRP A 73 16.42 -3.67 12.67
C TRP A 73 15.60 -4.16 11.47
N GLY A 74 16.25 -4.48 10.36
CA GLY A 74 15.59 -4.91 9.12
C GLY A 74 14.77 -6.19 9.28
N MET A 75 15.20 -7.13 10.11
CA MET A 75 14.47 -8.39 10.37
C MET A 75 13.10 -8.18 11.02
N PHE A 76 12.88 -7.08 11.76
CA PHE A 76 11.57 -6.78 12.34
C PHE A 76 10.54 -6.36 11.31
N TYR A 77 10.98 -5.78 10.18
CA TYR A 77 10.10 -5.24 9.15
C TYR A 77 9.07 -6.26 8.62
N PRO A 78 9.46 -7.46 8.10
CA PRO A 78 8.49 -8.43 7.61
C PRO A 78 7.53 -8.91 8.71
N SER A 79 7.98 -9.06 9.95
CA SER A 79 7.14 -9.48 11.08
C SER A 79 6.09 -8.43 11.42
N VAL A 80 6.50 -7.16 11.54
CA VAL A 80 5.60 -6.04 11.84
C VAL A 80 4.60 -5.83 10.70
N LEU A 81 5.07 -5.83 9.45
CA LEU A 81 4.22 -5.72 8.27
C LEU A 81 3.15 -6.81 8.27
N CYS A 82 3.53 -8.08 8.33
CA CYS A 82 2.61 -9.21 8.32
C CYS A 82 1.58 -9.14 9.47
N PHE A 83 2.03 -8.77 10.68
CA PHE A 83 1.13 -8.60 11.82
C PHE A 83 0.13 -7.46 11.61
N CYS A 84 0.58 -6.31 11.07
CA CYS A 84 -0.30 -5.19 10.74
C CYS A 84 -1.37 -5.58 9.72
N LEU A 85 -0.99 -6.29 8.66
CA LEU A 85 -1.92 -6.79 7.64
C LEU A 85 -2.94 -7.75 8.26
N TRP A 86 -2.47 -8.73 9.03
CA TRP A 86 -3.33 -9.72 9.69
C TRP A 86 -4.31 -9.05 10.64
N GLN A 87 -3.83 -8.14 11.49
CA GLN A 87 -4.67 -7.45 12.47
C GLN A 87 -5.74 -6.62 11.77
N ALA A 88 -5.37 -5.81 10.78
CA ALA A 88 -6.31 -4.93 10.08
C ALA A 88 -7.39 -5.73 9.33
N PHE A 89 -6.99 -6.83 8.69
CA PHE A 89 -7.93 -7.70 7.98
C PHE A 89 -8.94 -8.35 8.93
N ASN A 90 -8.46 -8.95 10.02
CA ASN A 90 -9.33 -9.63 10.98
C ASN A 90 -10.24 -8.66 11.72
N ARG A 91 -9.72 -7.49 12.08
CA ARG A 91 -10.54 -6.44 12.71
C ARG A 91 -11.68 -5.99 11.81
N ALA A 92 -11.44 -5.81 10.51
CA ALA A 92 -12.50 -5.47 9.58
C ALA A 92 -13.58 -6.56 9.51
N LYS A 93 -13.20 -7.84 9.59
CA LYS A 93 -14.17 -8.95 9.67
C LYS A 93 -14.95 -8.95 10.99
N GLU A 94 -14.28 -8.72 12.10
CA GLU A 94 -14.90 -8.63 13.42
C GLU A 94 -15.94 -7.50 13.49
N ILE A 95 -15.59 -6.31 12.98
CA ILE A 95 -16.52 -5.18 12.86
C ILE A 95 -17.78 -5.59 12.08
N ASN A 96 -17.60 -6.25 10.94
CA ASN A 96 -18.73 -6.71 10.12
C ASN A 96 -19.58 -7.76 10.85
N TRP A 97 -18.95 -8.71 11.52
CA TRP A 97 -19.65 -9.73 12.30
C TRP A 97 -20.52 -9.10 13.40
N HIS A 98 -20.01 -8.11 14.13
CA HIS A 98 -20.81 -7.38 15.12
C HIS A 98 -21.97 -6.57 14.51
N LEU A 99 -21.85 -6.07 13.29
CA LEU A 99 -22.94 -5.40 12.59
C LEU A 99 -24.05 -6.39 12.19
N GLU A 100 -23.67 -7.58 11.73
CA GLU A 100 -24.62 -8.66 11.42
C GLU A 100 -25.43 -9.08 12.66
N GLN A 101 -24.77 -9.20 13.82
CA GLN A 101 -25.44 -9.50 15.09
C GLN A 101 -26.43 -8.41 15.53
N LYS A 102 -26.23 -7.17 15.06
CA LYS A 102 -27.16 -6.05 15.31
C LYS A 102 -28.32 -5.99 14.30
N GLY A 103 -28.42 -6.95 13.39
CA GLY A 103 -29.44 -6.98 12.33
C GLY A 103 -29.17 -5.97 11.20
N ILE A 104 -27.98 -5.37 11.15
CA ILE A 104 -27.61 -4.46 10.06
C ILE A 104 -27.17 -5.33 8.88
N SER A 105 -27.86 -5.20 7.76
CA SER A 105 -27.54 -6.01 6.56
C SER A 105 -26.34 -5.45 5.80
N PRO A 106 -25.54 -6.32 5.13
CA PRO A 106 -24.39 -5.88 4.35
C PRO A 106 -24.83 -5.03 3.15
N PRO A 107 -24.05 -4.01 2.76
CA PRO A 107 -24.38 -3.16 1.63
C PRO A 107 -24.39 -3.96 0.31
N LYS A 108 -25.47 -3.83 -0.47
CA LYS A 108 -25.62 -4.50 -1.78
C LYS A 108 -24.52 -4.11 -2.78
N LYS A 109 -24.00 -2.88 -2.68
CA LYS A 109 -22.86 -2.41 -3.47
C LYS A 109 -21.62 -2.33 -2.58
N LYS A 110 -20.63 -3.18 -2.87
CA LYS A 110 -19.33 -3.11 -2.21
C LYS A 110 -18.57 -1.86 -2.67
N ALA A 111 -17.79 -1.26 -1.76
CA ALA A 111 -16.89 -0.16 -2.10
C ALA A 111 -15.98 -0.57 -3.27
N SER A 112 -16.16 0.08 -4.41
CA SER A 112 -15.54 -0.32 -5.68
C SER A 112 -14.17 0.32 -5.89
N LEU A 113 -13.92 1.48 -5.27
CA LEU A 113 -12.81 2.36 -5.62
C LEU A 113 -11.47 2.00 -4.98
N THR A 114 -11.45 1.20 -3.91
CA THR A 114 -10.23 1.01 -3.11
C THR A 114 -9.07 0.41 -3.92
N GLY A 115 -9.36 -0.54 -4.81
CA GLY A 115 -8.32 -1.12 -5.68
C GLY A 115 -7.73 -0.11 -6.66
N ILE A 116 -8.55 0.80 -7.18
CA ILE A 116 -8.11 1.84 -8.14
C ILE A 116 -7.20 2.85 -7.43
N LEU A 117 -7.62 3.32 -6.25
CA LEU A 117 -6.84 4.25 -5.45
C LEU A 117 -5.53 3.63 -4.98
N PHE A 118 -5.55 2.36 -4.56
CA PHE A 118 -4.34 1.64 -4.19
C PHE A 118 -3.41 1.48 -5.41
N GLY A 119 -3.94 1.12 -6.59
CA GLY A 119 -3.16 1.07 -7.83
C GLY A 119 -2.54 2.43 -8.18
N LEU A 120 -3.25 3.52 -7.93
CA LEU A 120 -2.75 4.88 -8.13
C LEU A 120 -1.59 5.20 -7.17
N VAL A 121 -1.74 4.89 -5.88
CA VAL A 121 -0.68 5.09 -4.87
C VAL A 121 0.57 4.26 -5.20
N VAL A 122 0.40 2.98 -5.55
CA VAL A 122 1.51 2.11 -5.93
C VAL A 122 2.21 2.61 -7.19
N GLY A 123 1.45 2.96 -8.23
CA GLY A 123 2.01 3.49 -9.47
C GLY A 123 2.75 4.81 -9.27
N MET A 124 2.25 5.70 -8.40
CA MET A 124 2.95 6.94 -8.06
C MET A 124 4.27 6.69 -7.34
N ASN A 125 4.28 5.84 -6.31
CA ASN A 125 5.52 5.48 -5.61
C ASN A 125 6.53 4.86 -6.57
N PHE A 126 6.08 3.93 -7.42
CA PHE A 126 6.93 3.31 -8.43
C PHE A 126 7.50 4.33 -9.42
N GLY A 127 6.68 5.23 -9.98
CA GLY A 127 7.13 6.23 -10.94
C GLY A 127 8.14 7.24 -10.36
N PHE A 128 8.09 7.51 -9.05
CA PHE A 128 9.13 8.29 -8.38
C PHE A 128 10.50 7.62 -8.39
N TYR A 129 10.59 6.29 -8.25
CA TYR A 129 11.87 5.57 -8.28
C TYR A 129 12.29 5.17 -9.70
N TRP A 130 11.31 4.90 -10.57
CA TRP A 130 11.54 4.43 -11.93
C TRP A 130 12.15 5.47 -12.87
N HIS A 131 12.07 6.77 -12.54
CA HIS A 131 12.69 7.83 -13.35
C HIS A 131 14.22 7.67 -13.48
N HIS A 132 14.87 7.03 -12.51
CA HIS A 132 16.32 6.84 -12.48
C HIS A 132 16.81 5.72 -13.42
N PHE A 133 15.91 4.84 -13.86
CA PHE A 133 16.25 3.65 -14.65
C PHE A 133 16.15 3.84 -16.17
N PHE A 134 15.38 4.82 -16.63
CA PHE A 134 15.02 4.92 -18.04
C PHE A 134 15.86 5.94 -18.79
N PHE A 135 16.28 5.55 -19.99
CA PHE A 135 16.93 6.37 -21.02
C PHE A 135 15.95 7.42 -21.63
N TYR A 136 15.30 8.26 -20.83
CA TYR A 136 14.45 9.34 -21.35
C TYR A 136 15.27 10.36 -22.17
N GLU A 137 16.58 10.46 -21.92
CA GLU A 137 17.50 11.22 -22.78
C GLU A 137 17.52 10.74 -24.24
N LYS A 138 17.19 9.47 -24.49
CA LYS A 138 17.23 8.84 -25.82
C LYS A 138 16.04 9.20 -26.70
N PHE A 139 14.92 9.63 -26.11
CA PHE A 139 13.71 10.01 -26.84
C PHE A 139 13.24 11.41 -26.43
N ARG A 140 13.54 12.41 -27.26
CA ARG A 140 13.27 13.84 -27.02
C ARG A 140 11.80 14.14 -26.66
N MET A 141 10.84 13.33 -27.10
CA MET A 141 9.41 13.50 -26.76
C MET A 141 9.04 13.07 -25.32
N LEU A 142 9.83 12.23 -24.66
CA LEU A 142 9.51 11.70 -23.33
C LEU A 142 10.22 12.45 -22.18
N ARG A 143 10.95 13.54 -22.48
CA ARG A 143 11.65 14.34 -21.46
C ARG A 143 10.77 14.90 -20.35
N PHE A 144 9.47 15.10 -20.58
CA PHE A 144 8.59 15.56 -19.50
C PHE A 144 8.38 14.48 -18.43
N LEU A 145 8.63 13.20 -18.73
CA LEU A 145 8.62 12.08 -17.79
C LEU A 145 9.91 11.98 -16.97
N ASP A 146 10.96 12.76 -17.29
CA ASP A 146 12.13 12.89 -16.42
C ASP A 146 11.79 13.58 -15.11
N ILE A 147 10.75 14.43 -15.10
CA ILE A 147 10.26 15.07 -13.90
C ILE A 147 9.65 13.97 -13.00
N PRO A 148 10.21 13.69 -11.81
CA PRO A 148 9.79 12.55 -10.99
C PRO A 148 8.29 12.59 -10.66
N VAL A 149 7.74 13.79 -10.46
CA VAL A 149 6.31 14.03 -10.21
C VAL A 149 5.45 13.66 -11.42
N MET A 150 5.89 14.02 -12.63
CA MET A 150 5.15 13.67 -13.86
C MET A 150 5.20 12.17 -14.12
N ASN A 151 6.35 11.54 -13.89
CA ASN A 151 6.49 10.09 -14.02
C ASN A 151 5.60 9.34 -13.03
N ALA A 152 5.63 9.75 -11.76
CA ALA A 152 4.75 9.23 -10.72
C ALA A 152 3.28 9.35 -11.11
N PHE A 153 2.85 10.50 -11.65
CA PHE A 153 1.47 10.68 -12.07
C PHE A 153 1.08 9.74 -13.22
N VAL A 154 1.96 9.60 -14.23
CA VAL A 154 1.71 8.72 -15.38
C VAL A 154 1.66 7.25 -14.97
N PHE A 155 2.62 6.76 -14.18
CA PHE A 155 2.57 5.39 -13.66
C PHE A 155 1.39 5.18 -12.72
N GLY A 156 1.03 6.18 -11.90
CA GLY A 156 -0.18 6.16 -11.07
C GLY A 156 -1.45 5.92 -11.91
N LEU A 157 -1.61 6.65 -13.01
CA LEU A 157 -2.73 6.47 -13.94
C LEU A 157 -2.69 5.11 -14.64
N ILE A 158 -1.52 4.65 -15.10
CA ILE A 158 -1.36 3.35 -15.76
C ILE A 158 -1.79 2.21 -14.83
N PHE A 159 -1.29 2.19 -13.60
CA PHE A 159 -1.64 1.15 -12.63
C PHE A 159 -3.12 1.24 -12.22
N ALA A 160 -3.67 2.44 -12.07
CA ALA A 160 -5.10 2.62 -11.80
C ALA A 160 -5.99 2.07 -12.93
N LEU A 161 -5.65 2.36 -14.19
CA LEU A 161 -6.32 1.82 -15.38
C LEU A 161 -6.20 0.29 -15.45
N TRP A 162 -5.00 -0.24 -15.20
CA TRP A 162 -4.74 -1.68 -15.22
C TRP A 162 -5.57 -2.43 -14.16
N VAL A 163 -5.68 -1.88 -12.95
CA VAL A 163 -6.54 -2.44 -11.90
C VAL A 163 -8.03 -2.38 -12.30
N MET A 164 -8.47 -1.30 -12.94
CA MET A 164 -9.84 -1.21 -13.45
C MET A 164 -10.15 -2.28 -14.50
N GLU A 165 -9.26 -2.48 -15.47
CA GLU A 165 -9.45 -3.48 -16.52
C GLU A 165 -9.43 -4.90 -15.97
N SER A 166 -8.48 -5.19 -15.06
CA SER A 166 -8.40 -6.46 -14.35
C SER A 166 -9.70 -6.74 -13.58
N LYS A 167 -10.24 -5.74 -12.88
CA LYS A 167 -11.50 -5.87 -12.16
C LYS A 167 -12.69 -6.15 -13.10
N LYS A 168 -12.79 -5.46 -14.24
CA LYS A 168 -13.82 -5.72 -15.26
C LYS A 168 -13.72 -7.14 -15.81
N PHE A 169 -12.50 -7.62 -16.07
CA PHE A 169 -12.22 -8.97 -16.55
C PHE A 169 -12.71 -10.04 -15.57
N PHE A 170 -12.37 -9.92 -14.28
CA PHE A 170 -12.82 -10.87 -13.25
C PHE A 170 -14.34 -10.83 -13.00
N VAL A 171 -14.98 -9.66 -13.11
CA VAL A 171 -16.45 -9.54 -12.98
C VAL A 171 -17.16 -10.18 -14.17
N ARG A 172 -16.64 -10.02 -15.39
CA ARG A 172 -17.19 -10.68 -16.59
C ARG A 172 -17.13 -12.20 -16.52
N ARG A 173 -16.10 -12.78 -15.90
CA ARG A 173 -15.99 -14.25 -15.71
C ARG A 173 -16.92 -14.84 -14.65
N LYS A 174 -17.55 -14.02 -13.81
CA LYS A 174 -18.48 -14.46 -12.75
C LYS A 174 -19.96 -14.33 -13.14
N LYS A 175 -20.25 -13.86 -14.35
CA LYS A 175 -21.57 -13.87 -14.98
C LYS A 175 -21.61 -14.98 -16.01
#